data_AF-A0A6J1LSJ7-F1
#
_entry.id   AF-A0A6J1LSJ7-F1
#
_cell.length_a   1.000
_cell.length_b   1.000
_cell.length_c   1.000
_cell.angle_alpha   90.00
_cell.angle_beta   90.00
_cell.angle_gamma   90.00
#
_symmetry.space_group_name_H-M   'P 1'
#
loop_
_entity.id
_entity.type
_entity.pdbx_description
1 polymer ?
#
loop_
_entity_poly.entity_id
_entity_poly.type
_entity_poly.pdbx_seq_one_letter_code
_entity_poly.pdbx_strand_id
1 'polypeptide(L)'
;MTDNQAGPVAKESTTHSENPQPVPSTTSTSAVPPGCPANVVTIPVPILQSEGNFAYVTVKGSLHDYTCTVFGLNQAEVQALSNRLSVKPCVNGVLVAVPPMVMLNTLAQLSYKVVCSCGEAEICWTMQREV
;
A
#
# COMPACT_ATOMS: atom_id res chain seq x y z
N MET A 1 35.86 -17.28 -45.08
CA MET A 1 36.15 -18.61 -44.53
C MET A 1 37.37 -18.47 -43.64
N THR A 2 37.16 -18.46 -42.33
CA THR A 2 38.24 -18.54 -41.33
C THR A 2 37.69 -19.25 -40.10
N ASP A 3 38.44 -20.27 -39.71
CA ASP A 3 38.21 -21.31 -38.72
C ASP A 3 38.25 -20.87 -37.25
N ASN A 4 37.68 -21.77 -36.44
CA ASN A 4 38.26 -22.37 -35.23
C ASN A 4 37.80 -21.99 -33.81
N GLN A 5 37.87 -23.03 -32.99
CA GLN A 5 37.04 -23.46 -31.86
C GLN A 5 37.84 -23.51 -30.55
N ALA A 6 37.18 -23.30 -29.39
CA ALA A 6 37.26 -24.09 -28.13
C ALA A 6 36.77 -23.27 -26.90
N GLY A 7 35.90 -23.86 -26.05
CA GLY A 7 35.41 -23.27 -24.77
C GLY A 7 36.36 -23.55 -23.59
N PRO A 8 35.88 -23.76 -22.33
CA PRO A 8 34.68 -23.31 -21.61
C PRO A 8 35.06 -22.43 -20.37
N VAL A 9 34.11 -21.97 -19.54
CA VAL A 9 34.23 -21.84 -18.06
C VAL A 9 32.93 -21.27 -17.48
N ALA A 10 32.31 -22.06 -16.59
CA ALA A 10 31.23 -21.67 -15.71
C ALA A 10 31.78 -20.84 -14.53
N LYS A 11 31.02 -19.85 -14.05
CA LYS A 11 31.10 -19.42 -12.65
C LYS A 11 29.71 -19.11 -12.10
N GLU A 12 29.29 -20.00 -11.19
CA GLU A 12 28.32 -19.77 -10.14
C GLU A 12 28.58 -18.44 -9.41
N SER A 13 27.53 -17.82 -8.89
CA SER A 13 27.65 -16.87 -7.78
C SER A 13 26.69 -17.30 -6.68
N THR A 14 27.28 -18.07 -5.79
CA THR A 14 26.76 -18.60 -4.54
C THR A 14 26.45 -17.48 -3.56
N THR A 15 25.33 -17.64 -2.86
CA THR A 15 24.92 -16.99 -1.62
C THR A 15 26.05 -16.97 -0.59
N HIS A 16 26.28 -15.84 0.09
CA HIS A 16 26.87 -15.87 1.43
C HIS A 16 26.26 -14.80 2.33
N SER A 17 25.52 -15.28 3.33
CA SER A 17 25.29 -14.59 4.60
C SER A 17 26.62 -14.23 5.23
N GLU A 18 26.74 -13.02 5.76
CA GLU A 18 27.60 -12.80 6.91
C GLU A 18 27.07 -11.66 7.78
N ASN A 19 26.81 -12.01 9.03
CA ASN A 19 26.62 -11.10 10.15
C ASN A 19 27.80 -11.34 11.09
N PRO A 20 28.49 -10.29 11.56
CA PRO A 20 29.13 -10.36 12.87
C PRO A 20 28.74 -9.17 13.77
N GLN A 21 28.09 -9.53 14.89
CA GLN A 21 28.19 -9.07 16.30
C GLN A 21 28.65 -7.64 16.71
N PRO A 22 28.26 -7.20 17.94
CA PRO A 22 28.03 -5.80 18.31
C PRO A 22 29.30 -5.04 18.74
N VAL A 23 29.35 -3.75 18.42
CA VAL A 23 30.34 -2.79 18.95
C VAL A 23 29.69 -1.84 19.97
N PRO A 24 30.34 -1.56 21.12
CA PRO A 24 29.77 -0.73 22.19
C PRO A 24 30.03 0.79 21.98
N SER A 25 29.03 1.57 22.41
CA SER A 25 29.10 2.94 22.96
C SER A 25 29.93 4.02 22.26
N THR A 26 29.24 5.04 21.72
CA THR A 26 29.70 6.43 21.92
C THR A 26 28.50 7.33 22.15
N THR A 27 28.29 7.67 23.42
CA THR A 27 27.42 8.73 23.89
C THR A 27 27.88 10.05 23.27
N SER A 28 27.16 10.57 22.29
CA SER A 28 27.28 11.97 21.90
C SER A 28 26.52 12.82 22.92
N THR A 29 27.18 13.17 24.01
CA THR A 29 26.77 14.26 24.91
C THR A 29 26.93 15.58 24.16
N SER A 30 25.93 15.96 23.37
CA SER A 30 25.78 17.34 22.95
C SER A 30 25.21 18.14 24.13
N ALA A 31 26.08 18.95 24.73
CA ALA A 31 25.70 19.92 25.74
C ALA A 31 24.60 20.85 25.18
N VAL A 32 23.47 20.91 25.89
CA VAL A 32 22.36 21.81 25.59
C VAL A 32 22.72 23.20 26.13
N PRO A 33 22.82 24.25 25.30
CA PRO A 33 22.91 25.62 25.81
C PRO A 33 21.57 25.99 26.50
N PRO A 34 21.59 26.62 27.68
CA PRO A 34 20.38 26.98 28.40
C PRO A 34 19.74 28.21 27.75
N GLY A 35 18.48 28.06 27.32
CA GLY A 35 17.62 29.21 27.08
C GLY A 35 17.30 29.51 25.62
N CYS A 36 16.51 28.65 24.99
CA CYS A 36 15.49 29.09 24.04
C CYS A 36 14.19 28.42 24.48
N PRO A 37 13.15 29.15 24.91
CA PRO A 37 11.86 28.53 25.15
C PRO A 37 11.35 28.03 23.79
N ALA A 38 11.39 26.72 23.60
CA ALA A 38 10.69 26.09 22.49
C ALA A 38 9.21 26.43 22.68
N ASN A 39 8.67 27.31 21.83
CA ASN A 39 7.24 27.51 21.72
C ASN A 39 6.66 26.22 21.13
N VAL A 40 6.41 25.25 22.00
CA VAL A 40 5.67 24.05 21.67
C VAL A 40 4.22 24.49 21.49
N VAL A 41 3.86 24.80 20.25
CA VAL A 41 2.47 25.01 19.88
C VAL A 41 1.84 23.63 19.88
N THR A 42 1.23 23.24 21.00
CA THR A 42 0.36 22.07 21.06
C THR A 42 -0.89 22.40 20.27
N ILE A 43 -0.87 22.10 18.97
CA ILE A 43 -2.09 22.09 18.17
C ILE A 43 -2.90 20.90 18.68
N PRO A 44 -4.12 21.09 19.21
CA PRO A 44 -5.03 19.98 19.41
C PRO A 44 -5.26 19.38 18.02
N VAL A 45 -4.63 18.23 17.74
CA VAL A 45 -5.01 17.43 16.58
C VAL A 45 -6.51 17.23 16.75
N PRO A 46 -7.36 17.60 15.77
CA PRO A 46 -8.76 17.25 15.82
C PRO A 46 -8.82 15.73 15.93
N ILE A 47 -9.04 15.24 17.15
CA ILE A 47 -9.32 13.84 17.37
C ILE A 47 -10.68 13.71 16.71
N LEU A 48 -10.70 13.20 15.48
CA LEU A 48 -11.94 12.79 14.83
C LEU A 48 -12.57 11.80 15.81
N GLN A 49 -13.52 12.30 16.61
CA GLN A 49 -14.37 11.51 17.49
C GLN A 49 -15.27 10.71 16.57
N SER A 50 -14.72 9.65 16.02
CA SER A 50 -15.46 8.68 15.25
C SER A 50 -15.58 7.47 16.15
N GLU A 51 -16.50 7.54 17.13
CA GLU A 51 -16.91 6.40 17.98
C GLU A 51 -17.68 5.33 17.16
N GLY A 52 -17.30 5.15 15.89
CA GLY A 52 -17.82 4.15 14.98
C GLY A 52 -16.76 3.09 14.72
N ASN A 53 -17.17 1.83 14.62
CA ASN A 53 -16.32 0.79 14.07
C ASN A 53 -16.25 1.03 12.55
N PHE A 54 -15.05 1.26 11.99
CA PHE A 54 -14.89 1.50 10.55
C PHE A 54 -14.22 0.31 9.87
N ALA A 55 -14.77 -0.08 8.72
CA ALA A 55 -14.10 -0.98 7.79
C ALA A 55 -13.43 -0.15 6.70
N TYR A 56 -12.19 -0.54 6.36
CA TYR A 56 -11.39 0.14 5.34
C TYR A 56 -11.08 -0.81 4.19
N VAL A 57 -11.18 -0.27 2.98
CA VAL A 57 -10.76 -0.95 1.76
C VAL A 57 -9.82 -0.05 0.97
N THR A 58 -8.95 -0.67 0.19
CA THR A 58 -8.07 0.04 -0.74
C THR A 58 -8.39 -0.38 -2.15
N VAL A 59 -8.58 0.59 -3.03
CA VAL A 59 -8.75 0.39 -4.47
C VAL A 59 -7.51 0.92 -5.16
N LYS A 60 -6.87 0.12 -5.99
CA LYS A 60 -5.77 0.50 -6.86
C LYS A 60 -6.23 0.42 -8.30
N GLY A 61 -5.95 1.43 -9.13
CA GLY A 61 -6.24 1.40 -10.55
C GLY A 61 -5.65 2.60 -11.29
N SER A 62 -5.86 2.69 -12.61
CA SER A 62 -5.45 3.83 -13.42
C SER A 62 -6.65 4.40 -14.18
N LEU A 63 -6.67 5.71 -14.41
CA LEU A 63 -7.67 6.33 -15.29
C LEU A 63 -7.46 5.95 -16.78
N HIS A 64 -6.30 5.42 -17.12
CA HIS A 64 -5.95 4.97 -18.46
C HIS A 64 -6.15 3.46 -18.66
N ASP A 65 -6.53 2.74 -17.60
CA ASP A 65 -6.71 1.29 -17.63
C ASP A 65 -8.13 0.90 -17.19
N TYR A 66 -8.56 -0.29 -17.63
CA TYR A 66 -9.86 -0.89 -17.34
C TYR A 66 -9.73 -2.01 -16.30
N THR A 67 -8.74 -1.91 -15.42
CA THR A 67 -8.55 -2.86 -14.33
C THR A 67 -8.37 -2.15 -13.00
N CYS A 68 -8.98 -2.72 -11.97
CA CYS A 68 -8.87 -2.27 -10.59
C CYS A 68 -8.53 -3.47 -9.70
N THR A 69 -7.68 -3.25 -8.72
CA THR A 69 -7.43 -4.23 -7.65
C THR A 69 -7.97 -3.68 -6.34
N VAL A 70 -8.77 -4.48 -5.63
CA VAL A 70 -9.39 -4.08 -4.35
C VAL A 70 -8.90 -4.98 -3.23
N PHE A 71 -8.53 -4.39 -2.11
CA PHE A 71 -8.01 -5.06 -0.92
C PHE A 71 -8.86 -4.72 0.29
N GLY A 72 -8.97 -5.67 1.24
CA GLY A 72 -9.67 -5.48 2.51
C GLY A 72 -11.18 -5.78 2.48
N LEU A 73 -11.73 -6.24 1.36
CA LEU A 73 -13.12 -6.69 1.30
C LEU A 73 -13.32 -7.98 2.10
N ASN A 74 -14.45 -8.08 2.80
CA ASN A 74 -14.88 -9.30 3.45
C ASN A 74 -15.56 -10.27 2.45
N GLN A 75 -15.78 -11.52 2.87
CA GLN A 75 -16.34 -12.54 1.97
C GLN A 75 -17.74 -12.21 1.45
N ALA A 76 -18.60 -11.59 2.28
CA ALA A 76 -19.95 -11.22 1.86
C ALA A 76 -19.94 -10.09 0.81
N GLU A 77 -19.02 -9.14 0.95
CA GLU A 77 -18.81 -8.05 -0.01
C GLU A 77 -18.23 -8.55 -1.32
N VAL A 78 -17.26 -9.48 -1.28
CA VAL A 78 -16.72 -10.12 -2.48
C VAL A 78 -17.84 -10.85 -3.24
N GLN A 79 -18.72 -11.56 -2.53
CA GLN A 79 -19.89 -12.22 -3.13
C GLN A 79 -20.86 -11.19 -3.74
N ALA A 80 -21.19 -10.12 -3.02
CA ALA A 80 -22.05 -9.06 -3.53
C ALA A 80 -21.45 -8.38 -4.78
N LEU A 81 -20.14 -8.18 -4.81
CA LEU A 81 -19.42 -7.62 -5.95
C LEU A 81 -19.44 -8.57 -7.15
N SER A 82 -19.26 -9.88 -6.92
CA SER A 82 -19.27 -10.91 -7.98
C SER A 82 -20.62 -11.06 -8.68
N ASN A 83 -21.72 -10.63 -8.05
CA ASN A 83 -23.04 -10.62 -8.70
C ASN A 83 -23.18 -9.53 -9.77
N ARG A 84 -22.32 -8.50 -9.72
CA ARG A 84 -22.39 -7.33 -10.61
C ARG A 84 -21.21 -7.26 -11.56
N LEU A 85 -20.04 -7.69 -11.11
CA LEU A 85 -18.78 -7.56 -11.81
C LEU A 85 -18.07 -8.92 -11.87
N SER A 86 -17.22 -9.11 -12.90
CA SER A 86 -16.33 -10.26 -12.94
C SER A 86 -15.16 -10.04 -11.98
N VAL A 87 -15.10 -10.85 -10.93
CA VAL A 87 -14.12 -10.75 -9.85
C VAL A 87 -13.15 -11.92 -9.94
N LYS A 88 -11.85 -11.63 -10.07
CA LYS A 88 -10.77 -12.62 -10.08
C LYS A 88 -9.95 -12.49 -8.78
N PRO A 89 -9.80 -13.55 -7.98
CA PRO A 89 -8.94 -13.50 -6.79
C PRO A 89 -7.49 -13.14 -7.14
N CYS A 90 -6.84 -12.33 -6.32
CA CYS A 90 -5.40 -12.07 -6.36
C CYS A 90 -4.81 -12.11 -4.94
N VAL A 91 -3.49 -11.93 -4.81
CA VAL A 91 -2.84 -11.95 -3.49
C VAL A 91 -3.43 -10.84 -2.63
N ASN A 92 -4.02 -11.22 -1.48
CA ASN A 92 -4.65 -10.33 -0.49
C ASN A 92 -5.82 -9.46 -0.99
N GLY A 93 -6.39 -9.77 -2.16
CA GLY A 93 -7.44 -8.94 -2.73
C GLY A 93 -8.15 -9.57 -3.92
N VAL A 94 -8.81 -8.72 -4.70
CA VAL A 94 -9.51 -9.11 -5.91
C VAL A 94 -9.18 -8.16 -7.06
N LEU A 95 -8.93 -8.74 -8.23
CA LEU A 95 -8.79 -8.04 -9.49
C LEU A 95 -10.15 -7.99 -10.19
N VAL A 96 -10.53 -6.81 -10.68
CA VAL A 96 -11.80 -6.57 -11.36
C VAL A 96 -11.54 -5.77 -12.63
N ALA A 97 -12.02 -6.30 -13.75
CA ALA A 97 -11.84 -5.68 -15.07
C ALA A 97 -12.87 -4.58 -15.33
N VAL A 98 -12.80 -3.49 -14.56
CA VAL A 98 -13.60 -2.28 -14.76
C VAL A 98 -12.76 -1.00 -14.56
N PRO A 99 -13.17 0.14 -15.15
CA PRO A 99 -12.58 1.44 -14.86
C PRO A 99 -12.71 1.83 -13.38
N PRO A 100 -11.78 2.63 -12.83
CA PRO A 100 -11.83 3.10 -11.44
C PRO A 100 -13.14 3.78 -11.06
N MET A 101 -13.73 4.58 -11.96
CA MET A 101 -15.00 5.28 -11.71
C MET A 101 -16.13 4.29 -11.41
N VAL A 102 -16.20 3.18 -12.16
CA VAL A 102 -17.22 2.13 -11.98
C VAL A 102 -16.98 1.39 -10.68
N MET A 103 -15.72 1.07 -10.36
CA MET A 103 -15.35 0.40 -9.11
C MET A 103 -15.73 1.24 -7.89
N LEU A 104 -15.30 2.51 -7.83
CA LEU A 104 -15.58 3.41 -6.71
C LEU A 104 -17.09 3.62 -6.51
N ASN A 105 -17.84 3.82 -7.60
CA ASN A 105 -19.31 3.94 -7.54
C ASN A 105 -19.98 2.65 -7.07
N THR A 106 -19.44 1.48 -7.42
CA THR A 106 -19.96 0.20 -6.96
C THR A 106 -19.73 0.02 -5.46
N LEU A 107 -18.54 0.35 -4.97
CA LEU A 107 -18.22 0.33 -3.53
C LEU A 107 -19.02 1.38 -2.75
N ALA A 108 -19.34 2.53 -3.36
CA ALA A 108 -20.22 3.52 -2.76
C ALA A 108 -21.64 2.99 -2.47
N GLN A 109 -22.14 2.04 -3.27
CA GLN A 109 -23.42 1.38 -3.00
C GLN A 109 -23.35 0.42 -1.80
N LEU A 110 -22.14 0.02 -1.37
CA LEU A 110 -21.88 -0.71 -0.13
C LEU A 110 -21.56 0.25 1.04
N SER A 111 -21.88 1.53 0.90
CA SER A 111 -21.65 2.60 1.88
C SER A 111 -20.19 2.98 2.11
N TYR A 112 -19.26 2.53 1.25
CA TYR A 112 -17.88 3.00 1.29
C TYR A 112 -17.76 4.42 0.72
N LYS A 113 -17.05 5.29 1.43
CA LYS A 113 -16.72 6.66 1.01
C LYS A 113 -15.22 6.80 0.83
N VAL A 114 -14.78 7.50 -0.22
CA VAL A 114 -13.35 7.81 -0.40
C VAL A 114 -12.89 8.76 0.72
N VAL A 115 -11.80 8.41 1.40
CA VAL A 115 -11.23 9.22 2.49
C VAL A 115 -9.87 9.80 2.13
N CYS A 116 -9.11 9.12 1.27
CA CYS A 116 -7.89 9.66 0.70
C CYS A 116 -7.60 9.03 -0.68
N SER A 117 -6.77 9.73 -1.45
CA SER A 117 -6.25 9.27 -2.73
C SER A 117 -4.77 9.64 -2.84
N CYS A 118 -3.95 8.74 -3.40
CA CYS A 118 -2.53 8.98 -3.63
C CYS A 118 -2.06 8.25 -4.88
N GLY A 119 -1.16 8.85 -5.66
CA GLY A 119 -0.60 8.28 -6.88
C GLY A 119 -0.72 9.21 -8.09
N GLU A 120 -0.09 8.81 -9.20
CA GLU A 120 -0.05 9.60 -10.44
C GLU A 120 -0.55 8.77 -11.64
N ALA A 121 0.25 7.82 -12.12
CA ALA A 121 -0.16 6.92 -13.21
C ALA A 121 -1.08 5.80 -12.72
N GLU A 122 -0.70 5.16 -11.62
CA GLU A 122 -1.58 4.31 -10.81
C GLU A 122 -1.96 5.09 -9.56
N ILE A 123 -3.25 5.07 -9.24
CA ILE A 123 -3.86 5.79 -8.13
C ILE A 123 -4.40 4.75 -7.15
N CYS A 124 -4.14 4.97 -5.87
CA CYS A 124 -4.71 4.25 -4.77
C CYS A 124 -5.74 5.14 -4.07
N TRP A 125 -6.95 4.62 -3.88
CA TRP A 125 -8.01 5.22 -3.08
C TRP A 125 -8.23 4.39 -1.82
N THR A 126 -8.15 5.02 -0.66
CA THR A 126 -8.66 4.42 0.57
C THR A 126 -10.12 4.80 0.70
N MET A 127 -10.98 3.81 0.93
CA MET A 127 -12.38 4.03 1.23
C MET A 127 -12.72 3.49 2.62
N GLN A 128 -13.61 4.17 3.33
CA GLN A 128 -14.10 3.75 4.64
C GLN A 128 -15.62 3.63 4.64
N ARG A 129 -16.14 2.67 5.40
CA ARG A 129 -17.55 2.60 5.77
C ARG A 129 -17.70 2.40 7.26
N GLU A 130 -18.79 2.90 7.80
CA GLU A 130 -19.23 2.60 9.17
C GLU A 130 -19.79 1.17 9.22
N VAL A 131 -19.56 0.48 10.33
CA VAL A 131 -19.90 -0.93 10.56
C VAL A 131 -20.88 -1.07 11.72
#